data_AF-A0A505I4D9-F1
#
_entry.id   AF-A0A505I4D9-F1
#
_cell.length_a   1.000
_cell.length_b   1.000
_cell.length_c   1.000
_cell.angle_alpha   90.00
_cell.angle_beta   90.00
_cell.angle_gamma   90.00
#
_symmetry.space_group_name_H-M   'P 1'
#
loop_
_entity.id
_entity.type
_entity.pdbx_description
1 polymer ?
#
loop_
_entity_poly.entity_id
_entity_poly.type
_entity_poly.pdbx_seq_one_letter_code
_entity_poly.pdbx_strand_id
1 'polypeptide(L)'
;MSTIKDKPTAGSAWFDLPKTELTTELKRDLQLLRMRSVLDPKRHYKKEGGKARPPQYSQVGTIIEGPTEYFSSRIAKRDRKRTFVEEALASERENKRFEAKYKDIQSRKQSGKRSYYKNLRAKRNTKSK
;
A
#
# COMPACT_ATOMS: atom_id res chain seq x y z
N MET A 1 -29.83 3.56 -33.32
CA MET A 1 -29.52 2.87 -32.05
C MET A 1 -28.01 2.64 -31.96
N SER A 2 -27.31 3.42 -31.14
CA SER A 2 -25.88 3.22 -30.88
C SER A 2 -25.66 1.91 -30.12
N THR A 3 -24.85 1.01 -30.68
CA THR A 3 -24.46 -0.26 -30.09
C THR A 3 -23.60 -0.02 -28.85
N ILE A 4 -24.22 -0.06 -27.67
CA ILE A 4 -23.49 -0.16 -26.40
C ILE A 4 -22.90 -1.57 -26.41
N LYS A 5 -21.61 -1.70 -26.73
CA LYS A 5 -20.87 -2.94 -26.47
C LYS A 5 -20.94 -3.18 -24.97
N ASP A 6 -21.66 -4.21 -24.54
CA ASP A 6 -21.77 -4.57 -23.14
C ASP A 6 -20.37 -4.71 -22.53
N LYS A 7 -20.08 -3.90 -21.51
CA LYS A 7 -18.82 -3.99 -20.79
C LYS A 7 -18.76 -5.37 -20.14
N PRO A 8 -17.61 -6.06 -20.17
CA PRO A 8 -17.50 -7.36 -19.54
C PRO A 8 -17.77 -7.25 -18.03
N THR A 9 -18.72 -8.04 -17.54
CA THR A 9 -19.06 -8.16 -16.12
C THR A 9 -18.80 -9.59 -15.62
N ALA A 10 -18.79 -9.78 -14.30
CA ALA A 10 -18.67 -11.10 -13.68
C ALA A 10 -19.94 -11.98 -13.84
N GLY A 11 -20.97 -11.46 -14.52
CA GLY A 11 -22.25 -12.13 -14.76
C GLY A 11 -23.30 -11.91 -13.66
N SER A 12 -24.52 -12.37 -13.92
CA SER A 12 -25.70 -12.17 -13.05
C SER A 12 -25.56 -12.82 -11.66
N ALA A 13 -24.83 -13.93 -11.56
CA ALA A 13 -24.54 -14.60 -10.30
C ALA A 13 -23.73 -13.71 -9.33
N TRP A 14 -23.07 -12.67 -9.85
CA TRP A 14 -22.33 -11.69 -9.07
C TRP A 14 -22.84 -10.26 -9.31
N PHE A 15 -24.14 -10.14 -9.57
CA PHE A 15 -24.85 -8.87 -9.77
C PHE A 15 -24.14 -7.94 -10.75
N ASP A 16 -23.58 -8.51 -11.82
CA ASP A 16 -22.90 -7.78 -12.88
C ASP A 16 -21.73 -6.91 -12.41
N LEU A 17 -20.95 -7.40 -11.44
CA LEU A 17 -19.73 -6.71 -10.99
C LEU A 17 -18.82 -6.38 -12.18
N PRO A 18 -18.41 -5.11 -12.35
CA PRO A 18 -17.70 -4.65 -13.53
C PRO A 18 -16.26 -5.19 -13.56
N LYS A 19 -15.73 -5.32 -14.79
CA LYS A 19 -14.31 -5.62 -14.99
C LYS A 19 -13.44 -4.51 -14.41
N THR A 20 -12.35 -4.92 -13.75
CA THR A 20 -11.39 -4.01 -13.15
C THR A 20 -10.73 -3.13 -14.20
N GLU A 21 -10.92 -1.82 -14.09
CA GLU A 21 -10.18 -0.82 -14.86
C GLU A 21 -8.91 -0.44 -14.11
N LEU A 22 -7.75 -0.85 -14.61
CA LEU A 22 -6.48 -0.73 -13.89
C LEU A 22 -5.88 0.68 -13.98
N THR A 23 -6.49 1.65 -13.29
CA THR A 23 -5.94 3.01 -13.15
C THR A 23 -4.65 2.99 -12.32
N THR A 24 -3.82 4.03 -12.44
CA THR A 24 -2.57 4.10 -11.67
C THR A 24 -2.81 4.18 -10.17
N GLU A 25 -3.90 4.84 -9.75
CA GLU A 25 -4.34 4.94 -8.36
C GLU A 25 -4.78 3.58 -7.83
N LEU A 26 -5.69 2.89 -8.54
CA LEU A 26 -6.17 1.58 -8.13
C LEU A 26 -5.04 0.56 -8.08
N LYS A 27 -4.08 0.63 -9.01
CA LYS A 27 -2.89 -0.24 -8.96
C LYS A 27 -2.08 -0.07 -7.68
N ARG A 28 -1.91 1.18 -7.20
CA ARG A 28 -1.21 1.46 -5.93
C ARG A 28 -2.02 0.95 -4.74
N ASP A 29 -3.33 1.18 -4.73
CA ASP A 29 -4.22 0.70 -3.68
C ASP A 29 -4.24 -0.83 -3.59
N LEU A 30 -4.31 -1.52 -4.73
CA LEU A 30 -4.23 -2.99 -4.78
C LEU A 30 -2.86 -3.51 -4.32
N GLN A 31 -1.79 -2.81 -4.66
CA GLN A 31 -0.46 -3.16 -4.16
C GLN A 31 -0.39 -2.99 -2.64
N LEU A 32 -0.97 -1.91 -2.10
CA LEU A 32 -1.03 -1.64 -0.68
C LEU A 32 -1.83 -2.71 0.07
N LEU A 33 -3.01 -3.09 -0.45
CA LEU A 33 -3.84 -4.17 0.10
C LEU A 33 -3.09 -5.49 0.16
N ARG A 34 -2.30 -5.80 -0.87
CA ARG A 34 -1.45 -7.00 -0.86
C ARG A 34 -0.37 -6.94 0.22
N MET A 35 0.17 -5.76 0.48
CA MET A 35 1.20 -5.52 1.50
C MET A 35 0.59 -5.15 2.86
N ARG A 36 -0.71 -5.37 3.09
CA ARG A 36 -1.41 -4.98 4.33
C ARG A 36 -0.77 -5.48 5.62
N SER A 37 -0.09 -6.63 5.57
CA SER A 37 0.65 -7.20 6.71
C SER A 37 1.87 -6.38 7.15
N VAL A 38 2.36 -5.49 6.31
CA VAL A 38 3.51 -4.63 6.62
C VAL A 38 3.05 -3.33 7.30
N LEU A 39 1.81 -2.93 7.06
CA LEU A 39 1.28 -1.64 7.50
C LEU A 39 1.25 -1.53 9.03
N ASP A 40 0.59 -2.48 9.67
CA ASP A 40 0.49 -2.57 11.13
C ASP A 40 1.29 -3.79 11.63
N PRO A 41 2.32 -3.60 12.47
CA PRO A 41 3.11 -4.71 13.01
C PRO A 41 2.29 -5.65 13.90
N LYS A 42 1.16 -5.21 14.45
CA LYS A 42 0.31 -5.97 15.37
C LYS A 42 -0.84 -6.70 14.65
N ARG A 43 -1.08 -6.42 13.37
CA ARG A 43 -2.11 -7.09 12.58
C ARG A 43 -1.50 -8.10 11.63
N HIS A 44 -1.77 -9.37 11.90
CA HIS A 44 -1.32 -10.48 11.05
C HIS A 44 -2.49 -10.99 10.21
N TYR A 45 -2.35 -10.90 8.90
CA TYR A 45 -3.35 -11.36 7.93
C TYR A 45 -2.97 -12.71 7.35
N LYS A 46 -3.97 -13.48 6.92
CA LYS A 46 -3.74 -14.70 6.13
C LYS A 46 -2.95 -14.35 4.86
N LYS A 47 -1.94 -15.17 4.55
CA LYS A 47 -1.17 -15.03 3.32
C LYS A 47 -2.01 -15.47 2.14
N GLU A 48 -2.17 -14.60 1.16
CA GLU A 48 -2.77 -14.95 -0.12
C GLU A 48 -1.81 -15.87 -0.88
N GLY A 49 -2.24 -17.09 -1.20
CA GLY A 49 -1.47 -18.03 -2.01
C GLY A 49 -1.69 -17.74 -3.49
N GLY A 50 -0.66 -17.28 -4.21
CA GLY A 50 -0.75 -17.08 -5.66
C GLY A 50 0.19 -16.04 -6.24
N LYS A 51 0.20 -15.96 -7.58
CA LYS A 51 0.91 -14.91 -8.33
C LYS A 51 0.22 -13.58 -8.08
N ALA A 52 1.04 -12.55 -7.91
CA ALA A 52 0.70 -11.15 -7.67
C ALA A 52 -0.15 -10.52 -8.79
N ARG A 53 -1.44 -10.86 -8.88
CA ARG A 53 -2.30 -10.34 -9.95
C ARG A 53 -3.48 -9.56 -9.36
N PRO A 54 -3.77 -8.36 -9.87
CA PRO A 54 -5.03 -7.68 -9.63
C PRO A 54 -6.22 -8.60 -9.92
N PRO A 55 -7.32 -8.49 -9.18
CA PRO A 55 -8.55 -9.22 -9.49
C PRO A 55 -9.09 -8.77 -10.85
N GLN A 56 -9.67 -9.71 -11.61
CA GLN A 56 -10.23 -9.45 -12.93
C GLN A 56 -11.46 -8.54 -12.88
N TYR A 57 -12.26 -8.68 -11.82
CA TYR A 57 -13.46 -7.88 -11.55
C TYR A 57 -13.33 -7.26 -10.16
N SER A 58 -13.59 -5.95 -10.05
CA SER A 58 -13.51 -5.23 -8.77
C SER A 58 -14.23 -3.90 -8.85
N GLN A 59 -14.60 -3.39 -7.68
CA GLN A 59 -15.22 -2.08 -7.52
C GLN A 59 -14.67 -1.42 -6.26
N VAL A 60 -14.52 -0.11 -6.30
CA VAL A 60 -14.15 0.70 -5.14
C VAL A 60 -15.42 1.24 -4.51
N GLY A 61 -15.62 0.97 -3.23
CA GLY A 61 -16.75 1.43 -2.45
C GLY A 61 -16.28 2.24 -1.23
N THR A 62 -17.19 3.00 -0.65
CA THR A 62 -16.98 3.71 0.62
C THR A 62 -17.95 3.19 1.66
N ILE A 63 -17.49 3.08 2.91
CA ILE A 63 -18.33 2.59 4.01
C ILE A 63 -19.33 3.70 4.38
N ILE A 64 -20.61 3.34 4.40
CA ILE A 64 -21.68 4.19 4.95
C ILE A 64 -21.85 3.79 6.42
N GLU A 65 -21.51 4.70 7.32
CA GLU A 65 -21.56 4.50 8.77
C GLU A 65 -23.01 4.29 9.24
N GLY A 66 -23.22 3.36 10.17
CA GLY A 66 -24.54 3.07 10.73
C GLY A 66 -25.07 4.20 11.63
N PRO A 67 -26.39 4.30 11.82
CA PRO A 67 -27.00 5.38 12.59
C PRO A 67 -26.78 5.26 14.11
N THR A 68 -26.26 4.14 14.61
CA THR A 68 -26.11 3.87 16.06
C THR A 68 -24.73 4.21 16.62
N GLU A 69 -23.71 4.37 15.77
CA GLU A 69 -22.33 4.58 16.19
C GLU A 69 -21.81 5.95 15.74
N TYR A 70 -22.02 6.97 16.58
CA TYR A 70 -21.67 8.35 16.22
C TYR A 70 -20.22 8.74 16.51
N PHE A 71 -19.61 8.21 17.58
CA PHE A 71 -18.36 8.75 18.13
C PHE A 71 -17.13 7.90 17.86
N SER A 72 -17.26 6.57 17.71
CA SER A 72 -16.12 5.65 17.64
C SER A 72 -15.74 5.26 16.22
N SER A 73 -16.71 4.86 15.39
CA SER A 73 -16.47 4.35 14.04
C SER A 73 -16.54 5.42 12.95
N ARG A 74 -17.04 6.61 13.30
CA ARG A 74 -17.25 7.71 12.36
C ARG A 74 -15.97 8.50 12.11
N ILE A 75 -15.58 8.59 10.84
CA ILE A 75 -14.43 9.42 10.44
C ILE A 75 -14.93 10.86 10.19
N ALA A 76 -14.30 11.83 10.85
CA ALA A 76 -14.61 13.25 10.66
C ALA A 76 -14.34 13.68 9.21
N LYS A 77 -15.14 14.60 8.66
CA LYS A 77 -15.08 15.01 7.24
C LYS A 77 -13.68 15.42 6.77
N ARG A 78 -12.88 16.06 7.62
CA ARG A 78 -11.50 16.50 7.32
C ARG A 78 -10.51 15.34 7.19
N ASP A 79 -10.78 14.24 7.88
CA ASP A 79 -9.90 13.08 7.97
C ASP A 79 -10.21 12.05 6.88
N ARG A 80 -11.41 12.11 6.28
CA ARG A 80 -11.81 11.29 5.12
C ARG A 80 -10.90 11.55 3.93
N LYS A 81 -10.23 10.50 3.43
CA LYS A 81 -9.38 10.52 2.23
C LYS A 81 -10.07 9.82 1.06
N ARG A 82 -9.55 10.02 -0.16
CA ARG A 82 -10.15 9.46 -1.38
C ARG A 82 -9.66 8.05 -1.66
N THR A 83 -8.41 7.74 -1.32
CA THR A 83 -7.75 6.47 -1.61
C THR A 83 -7.13 5.85 -0.36
N PHE A 84 -6.90 4.53 -0.38
CA PHE A 84 -6.28 3.82 0.74
C PHE A 84 -4.83 4.27 0.96
N VAL A 85 -4.12 4.57 -0.14
CA VAL A 85 -2.76 5.10 -0.07
C VAL A 85 -2.71 6.46 0.63
N GLU A 86 -3.64 7.37 0.34
CA GLU A 86 -3.70 8.66 1.03
C GLU A 86 -3.94 8.51 2.53
N GLU A 87 -4.81 7.60 2.92
CA GLU A 87 -5.09 7.29 4.33
C GLU A 87 -3.83 6.72 5.02
N ALA A 88 -3.18 5.73 4.40
CA ALA A 88 -1.94 5.17 4.93
C ALA A 88 -0.81 6.20 5.05
N LEU A 89 -0.71 7.14 4.11
CA LEU A 89 0.25 8.23 4.16
C LEU A 89 -0.07 9.25 5.26
N ALA A 90 -1.36 9.52 5.52
CA ALA A 90 -1.77 10.36 6.63
C ALA A 90 -1.36 9.75 7.97
N SER A 91 -1.65 8.46 8.19
CA SER A 91 -1.22 7.75 9.40
C SER A 91 0.30 7.65 9.53
N GLU A 92 1.04 7.53 8.43
CA GLU A 92 2.51 7.51 8.48
C GLU A 92 3.11 8.85 8.89
N ARG A 93 2.49 9.98 8.50
CA ARG A 93 2.97 11.32 8.93
C ARG A 93 2.93 11.48 10.45
N GLU A 94 1.98 10.82 11.09
CA GLU A 94 1.81 10.82 12.55
C GLU A 94 2.75 9.80 13.20
N ASN A 95 2.78 8.56 12.69
CA ASN A 95 3.49 7.46 13.33
C ASN A 95 4.99 7.38 13.01
N LYS A 96 5.43 7.90 11.85
CA LYS A 96 6.81 7.89 11.31
C LYS A 96 7.50 6.52 11.31
N ARG A 97 6.71 5.45 11.35
CA ARG A 97 7.20 4.09 11.56
C ARG A 97 7.89 3.57 10.30
N PHE A 98 7.28 3.76 9.12
CA PHE A 98 7.88 3.34 7.87
C PHE A 98 9.18 4.09 7.61
N GLU A 99 9.26 5.38 7.91
CA GLU A 99 10.51 6.15 7.79
C GLU A 99 11.62 5.56 8.67
N ALA A 100 11.34 5.34 9.96
CA ALA A 100 12.31 4.76 10.89
C ALA A 100 12.74 3.36 10.44
N LYS A 101 11.79 2.49 10.06
CA LYS A 101 12.10 1.13 9.62
C LYS A 101 12.83 1.10 8.29
N TYR A 102 12.51 2.00 7.39
CA TYR A 102 13.21 2.17 6.12
C TYR A 102 14.68 2.52 6.37
N LYS A 103 14.97 3.49 7.24
CA LYS A 103 16.35 3.88 7.59
C LYS A 103 17.14 2.72 8.22
N ASP A 104 16.53 1.95 9.13
CA ASP A 104 17.13 0.73 9.71
C ASP A 104 17.44 -0.32 8.64
N ILE A 105 16.52 -0.55 7.70
CA ILE A 105 16.75 -1.48 6.59
C ILE A 105 17.87 -0.97 5.66
N GLN A 106 17.89 0.33 5.35
CA GLN A 106 18.92 0.92 4.50
C GLN A 106 20.31 0.85 5.14
N SER A 107 20.43 1.18 6.43
CA SER A 107 21.72 1.09 7.14
C SER A 107 22.25 -0.35 7.15
N ARG A 108 21.39 -1.33 7.44
CA ARG A 108 21.74 -2.76 7.36
C ARG A 108 22.15 -3.18 5.96
N LYS A 109 21.39 -2.77 4.94
CA LYS A 109 21.69 -3.09 3.53
C LYS A 109 22.92 -2.37 3.00
N GLN A 110 23.33 -1.23 3.59
CA GLN A 110 24.51 -0.46 3.19
C GLN A 110 25.77 -0.94 3.91
N SER A 111 25.64 -1.57 5.07
CA SER A 111 26.74 -2.16 5.81
C SER A 111 27.60 -3.06 4.92
N GLY A 112 28.93 -2.94 5.03
CA GLY A 112 29.90 -3.76 4.29
C GLY A 112 29.99 -3.50 2.78
N LYS A 113 29.22 -2.58 2.22
CA LYS A 113 29.25 -2.27 0.77
C LYS A 113 30.41 -1.36 0.37
N ARG A 114 30.32 -0.81 -0.85
CA ARG A 114 31.32 0.05 -1.48
C ARG A 114 31.77 1.23 -0.62
N SER A 115 30.87 1.87 0.11
CA SER A 115 31.21 3.00 1.00
C SER A 115 32.11 2.56 2.15
N TYR A 116 31.79 1.43 2.78
CA TYR A 116 32.63 0.81 3.81
C TYR A 116 34.03 0.48 3.26
N TYR A 117 34.11 -0.18 2.11
CA TYR A 117 35.39 -0.51 1.48
C TYR A 117 36.21 0.73 1.10
N LYS A 118 35.57 1.77 0.54
CA LYS A 118 36.23 3.05 0.25
C LYS A 118 36.81 3.69 1.52
N ASN A 119 36.04 3.69 2.62
CA ASN A 119 36.50 4.24 3.90
C ASN A 119 37.69 3.48 4.47
N LEU A 120 37.72 2.14 4.36
CA LEU A 120 38.87 1.33 4.75
C LEU A 120 40.12 1.66 3.91
N ARG A 121 39.97 1.79 2.59
CA ARG A 121 41.09 2.17 1.71
C ARG A 121 41.62 3.56 2.03
N ALA A 122 40.73 4.53 2.25
CA ALA A 122 41.12 5.89 2.63
C ALA A 122 41.95 5.89 3.93
N LYS A 123 41.47 5.19 4.97
CA LYS A 123 42.19 5.03 6.25
C LYS A 123 43.57 4.37 6.11
N ARG A 124 43.71 3.43 5.17
CA ARG A 124 44.99 2.75 4.90
C ARG A 124 45.98 3.71 4.21
N ASN A 125 45.51 4.49 3.25
CA ASN A 125 46.35 5.46 2.54
C ASN A 125 46.79 6.63 3.45
N THR A 126 45.94 7.07 4.38
CA THR A 126 46.29 8.13 5.35
C THR A 126 47.33 7.71 6.39
N LYS A 127 47.51 6.40 6.63
CA LYS A 127 48.54 5.87 7.55
C LYS A 127 49.90 5.66 6.89
N SER A 128 49.97 5.70 5.55
CA SER A 128 51.19 5.49 4.76
C SER A 128 51.93 6.79 4.43
N LYS A 129 51.38 7.94 4.84
CA LYS A 129 52.04 9.24 4.86
C LYS A 129 52.39 9.58 6.29
#